data_AF-A0A432RF84-F1
#
_entry.id   AF-A0A432RF84-F1
#
_cell.length_a   1.000
_cell.length_b   1.000
_cell.length_c   1.000
_cell.angle_alpha   90.00
_cell.angle_beta   90.00
_cell.angle_gamma   90.00
#
_symmetry.space_group_name_H-M   'P 1'
#
loop_
_entity.id
_entity.type
_entity.pdbx_description
1 polymer ?
#
loop_
_entity_poly.entity_id
_entity_poly.type
_entity_poly.pdbx_seq_one_letter_code
_entity_poly.pdbx_strand_id
1 'polypeptide(L)'
;MLITDILQNHYLLRKKYKKEFKREDFIMRLFLAFIFAIFTSVLDVKAEELPKVMLKMEDDTVKILKGFLRNNNKLIIEGANDIANHPNIIEEIYNYAKPERRTEAFKRYIKEFDSFVRKEAEAIKKYIQEGNRAKASIHLAKLIDRCNGCHAVFRGW
;
A
#
# COMPACT_ATOMS: atom_id res chain seq x y z
N MET A 1 34.87 -67.43 6.93
CA MET A 1 33.59 -66.99 6.35
C MET A 1 33.00 -65.74 7.00
N LEU A 2 33.45 -65.28 8.19
CA LEU A 2 32.87 -64.10 8.86
C LEU A 2 33.32 -62.72 8.35
N ILE A 3 34.56 -62.57 7.84
CA ILE A 3 35.13 -61.24 7.56
C ILE A 3 34.58 -60.63 6.26
N THR A 4 34.33 -61.44 5.23
CA THR A 4 33.79 -61.00 3.93
C THR A 4 32.36 -60.48 4.05
N ASP A 5 31.54 -61.12 4.88
CA ASP A 5 30.14 -60.74 5.07
C ASP A 5 30.01 -59.42 5.86
N ILE A 6 30.90 -59.18 6.83
CA ILE A 6 30.98 -57.91 7.56
C ILE A 6 31.38 -56.77 6.63
N LEU A 7 32.39 -56.98 5.77
CA LEU A 7 32.85 -55.96 4.83
C LEU A 7 31.79 -55.64 3.76
N GLN A 8 31.07 -56.65 3.27
CA GLN A 8 30.01 -56.47 2.30
C GLN A 8 28.80 -55.75 2.91
N ASN A 9 28.43 -56.09 4.14
CA ASN A 9 27.36 -55.40 4.86
C ASN A 9 27.73 -53.94 5.15
N HIS A 10 28.97 -53.67 5.58
CA HIS A 10 29.47 -52.31 5.79
C HIS A 10 29.48 -51.47 4.50
N TYR A 11 29.84 -52.07 3.36
CA TYR A 11 29.78 -51.41 2.06
C TYR A 11 28.34 -51.04 1.64
N LEU A 12 27.38 -51.97 1.81
CA LEU A 12 25.98 -51.75 1.47
C LEU A 12 25.34 -50.67 2.35
N LEU A 13 25.63 -50.69 3.66
CA LEU A 13 25.19 -49.66 4.59
C LEU A 13 25.74 -48.28 4.18
N ARG A 14 27.05 -48.17 3.90
CA ARG A 14 27.66 -46.91 3.47
C ARG A 14 27.04 -46.36 2.18
N LYS A 15 26.69 -47.24 1.23
CA LYS A 15 26.03 -46.86 -0.04
C LYS A 15 24.59 -46.39 0.19
N LYS A 16 23.85 -47.05 1.10
CA LYS A 16 22.48 -46.66 1.49
C LYS A 16 22.47 -45.30 2.18
N TYR A 17 23.31 -45.09 3.20
CA TYR A 17 23.43 -43.81 3.91
C TYR A 17 23.83 -42.66 2.97
N LYS A 18 24.75 -42.89 2.02
CA LYS A 18 25.14 -41.87 1.04
C LYS A 18 24.01 -41.50 0.08
N LYS A 19 23.11 -42.44 -0.24
CA LYS A 19 21.94 -42.21 -1.09
C LYS A 19 20.84 -41.47 -0.32
N GLU A 20 20.62 -41.83 0.94
CA GLU A 20 19.65 -41.17 1.83
C GLU A 20 20.08 -39.73 2.12
N PHE A 21 21.35 -39.49 2.47
CA PHE A 21 21.90 -38.15 2.68
C PHE A 21 21.76 -37.24 1.44
N LYS A 22 22.03 -37.77 0.23
CA LYS A 22 21.82 -37.02 -1.02
C LYS A 22 20.36 -36.71 -1.28
N ARG A 23 19.44 -37.60 -0.88
CA ARG A 23 17.99 -37.38 -1.01
C ARG A 23 17.51 -36.32 -0.05
N GLU A 24 17.99 -36.33 1.19
CA GLU A 24 17.67 -35.32 2.20
C GLU A 24 18.22 -33.93 1.83
N ASP A 25 19.47 -33.84 1.36
CA ASP A 25 20.06 -32.59 0.84
C ASP A 25 19.26 -32.05 -0.36
N PHE A 26 18.82 -32.94 -1.27
CA PHE A 26 17.97 -32.54 -2.40
C PHE A 26 16.60 -32.02 -1.95
N ILE A 27 15.95 -32.68 -0.98
CA ILE A 27 14.66 -32.24 -0.41
C ILE A 27 14.82 -30.91 0.33
N MET A 28 15.89 -30.74 1.11
CA MET A 28 16.17 -29.51 1.84
C MET A 28 16.42 -28.32 0.89
N ARG A 29 17.15 -28.54 -0.21
CA ARG A 29 17.35 -27.52 -1.26
C ARG A 29 16.03 -27.13 -1.93
N LEU A 30 15.15 -28.10 -2.22
CA LEU A 30 13.82 -27.82 -2.78
C LEU A 30 12.95 -27.03 -1.80
N PHE A 31 12.99 -27.37 -0.51
CA PHE A 31 12.24 -26.67 0.52
C PHE A 31 12.73 -25.22 0.70
N LEU A 32 14.05 -25.01 0.70
CA LEU A 32 14.63 -23.66 0.75
C LEU A 32 14.30 -22.83 -0.50
N ALA A 33 14.33 -23.43 -1.70
CA ALA A 33 13.93 -22.75 -2.92
C ALA A 33 12.43 -22.37 -2.92
N PHE A 34 11.58 -23.25 -2.37
CA PHE A 34 10.15 -22.99 -2.21
C PHE A 34 9.87 -21.85 -1.22
N ILE A 35 10.55 -21.84 -0.07
CA ILE A 35 10.47 -20.72 0.89
C ILE A 35 10.93 -19.43 0.24
N PHE A 36 12.06 -19.44 -0.48
CA PHE A 36 12.58 -18.26 -1.17
C PHE A 36 11.59 -17.73 -2.21
N ALA A 37 10.95 -18.60 -2.99
CA ALA A 37 9.94 -18.22 -3.98
C ALA A 37 8.67 -17.62 -3.32
N ILE A 38 8.26 -18.10 -2.16
CA ILE A 38 7.17 -17.49 -1.39
C ILE A 38 7.60 -16.10 -0.90
N PHE A 39 8.81 -15.95 -0.36
CA PHE A 39 9.31 -14.67 0.12
C PHE A 39 9.42 -13.60 -0.98
N THR A 40 9.82 -13.96 -2.21
CA THR A 40 9.88 -13.00 -3.32
C THR A 40 8.48 -12.57 -3.80
N SER A 41 7.47 -13.42 -3.69
CA SER A 41 6.10 -13.08 -4.09
C SER A 41 5.37 -12.12 -3.14
N VAL A 42 5.82 -12.00 -1.88
CA VAL A 42 5.22 -11.11 -0.86
C VAL A 42 5.73 -9.67 -0.96
N LEU A 43 6.80 -9.41 -1.72
CA LEU A 43 7.40 -8.08 -1.85
C LEU A 43 6.87 -7.25 -3.02
N ASP A 44 5.96 -7.78 -3.85
CA ASP A 44 5.32 -7.02 -4.93
C ASP A 44 4.10 -6.25 -4.38
N VAL A 45 4.34 -5.34 -3.44
CA VAL A 45 3.38 -4.28 -3.12
C VAL A 45 3.38 -3.34 -4.32
N LYS A 46 2.64 -3.71 -5.37
CA LYS A 46 2.44 -2.85 -6.52
C LYS A 46 1.92 -1.52 -6.02
N ALA A 47 2.68 -0.45 -6.29
CA ALA A 47 2.21 0.91 -6.15
C ALA A 47 0.86 1.01 -6.86
N GLU A 48 -0.17 1.43 -6.13
CA GLU A 48 -1.51 1.55 -6.69
C GLU A 48 -1.49 2.63 -7.77
N GLU A 49 -2.00 2.31 -8.97
CA GLU A 49 -1.92 3.22 -10.11
C GLU A 49 -2.61 4.56 -9.79
N LEU A 50 -1.91 5.68 -10.03
CA LEU A 50 -2.40 7.04 -9.74
C LEU A 50 -3.88 7.29 -10.12
N PRO A 51 -4.38 6.88 -11.30
CA PRO A 51 -5.79 7.06 -11.63
C PRO A 51 -6.76 6.34 -10.68
N LYS A 52 -6.40 5.15 -10.18
CA LYS A 52 -7.25 4.39 -9.24
C LYS A 52 -7.33 5.10 -7.89
N VAL A 53 -6.19 5.58 -7.38
CA VAL A 53 -6.16 6.36 -6.14
C VAL A 53 -6.98 7.63 -6.28
N MET A 54 -6.86 8.35 -7.39
CA MET A 54 -7.64 9.57 -7.64
C MET A 54 -9.14 9.30 -7.74
N LEU A 55 -9.57 8.24 -8.42
CA LEU A 55 -10.98 7.83 -8.48
C LEU A 55 -11.51 7.48 -7.09
N LYS A 56 -10.72 6.74 -6.30
CA LYS A 56 -11.09 6.41 -4.92
C LYS A 56 -11.20 7.66 -4.04
N MET A 57 -10.29 8.62 -4.16
CA MET A 57 -10.36 9.90 -3.45
C MET A 57 -11.62 10.70 -3.82
N GLU A 58 -12.04 10.67 -5.09
CA GLU A 58 -13.31 11.26 -5.55
C GLU A 58 -14.51 10.58 -4.88
N ASP A 59 -14.57 9.25 -4.96
CA ASP A 59 -15.64 8.44 -4.35
C ASP A 59 -15.74 8.68 -2.83
N ASP A 60 -14.60 8.76 -2.15
CA ASP A 60 -14.55 8.99 -0.71
C ASP A 60 -14.96 10.42 -0.35
N THR A 61 -14.63 11.42 -1.16
CA THR A 61 -15.13 12.79 -1.00
C THR A 61 -16.66 12.84 -1.18
N VAL A 62 -17.20 12.16 -2.19
CA VAL A 62 -18.64 12.03 -2.41
C VAL A 62 -19.32 11.28 -1.27
N LYS A 63 -18.67 10.25 -0.71
CA LYS A 63 -19.14 9.48 0.45
C LYS A 63 -19.31 10.39 1.68
N ILE A 64 -18.33 11.25 1.95
CA ILE A 64 -18.40 12.26 3.03
C ILE A 64 -19.58 13.21 2.77
N LEU A 65 -19.72 13.76 1.56
CA LEU A 65 -20.80 14.68 1.21
C LEU A 65 -22.18 14.01 1.39
N LYS A 66 -22.36 12.79 0.88
CA LYS A 66 -23.58 11.99 1.09
C LYS A 66 -23.85 11.76 2.58
N GLY A 67 -22.81 11.52 3.38
CA GLY A 67 -22.90 11.40 4.83
C GLY A 67 -23.40 12.69 5.50
N PHE A 68 -22.96 13.86 5.03
CA PHE A 68 -23.50 15.14 5.50
C PHE A 68 -24.99 15.29 5.18
N LEU A 69 -25.37 15.08 3.91
CA LEU A 69 -26.74 15.26 3.43
C LEU A 69 -27.74 14.28 4.04
N ARG A 70 -27.29 13.07 4.41
CA ARG A 70 -28.13 12.00 4.97
C ARG A 70 -28.05 11.90 6.49
N ASN A 71 -27.37 12.85 7.15
CA ASN A 71 -27.08 12.81 8.58
C ASN A 71 -26.45 11.49 9.05
N ASN A 72 -25.57 10.90 8.24
CA ASN A 72 -24.94 9.61 8.49
C ASN A 72 -23.47 9.79 8.86
N ASN A 73 -23.19 9.82 10.17
CA ASN A 73 -21.82 9.98 10.70
C ASN A 73 -20.87 8.85 10.26
N LYS A 74 -21.38 7.62 10.11
CA LYS A 74 -20.57 6.46 9.69
C LYS A 74 -19.99 6.68 8.29
N LEU A 75 -20.82 7.12 7.33
CA LEU A 75 -20.35 7.43 5.98
C LEU A 75 -19.31 8.55 5.96
N ILE A 76 -19.48 9.58 6.81
CA ILE A 76 -18.52 10.68 6.90
C ILE A 76 -17.17 10.16 7.44
N ILE A 77 -17.21 9.38 8.52
CA ILE A 77 -16.01 8.82 9.14
C ILE A 77 -15.30 7.84 8.18
N GLU A 78 -16.04 6.97 7.50
CA GLU A 78 -15.47 6.02 6.54
C GLU A 78 -14.77 6.75 5.39
N GLY A 79 -15.43 7.73 4.75
CA GLY A 79 -14.79 8.49 3.66
C GLY A 79 -13.59 9.30 4.13
N ALA A 80 -13.68 9.94 5.30
CA ALA A 80 -12.55 10.68 5.87
C ALA A 80 -11.38 9.76 6.22
N ASN A 81 -11.65 8.58 6.77
CA ASN A 81 -10.62 7.60 7.08
C ASN A 81 -9.95 7.07 5.81
N ASP A 82 -10.72 6.77 4.77
CA ASP A 82 -10.17 6.30 3.50
C ASP A 82 -9.28 7.36 2.84
N ILE A 83 -9.68 8.64 2.87
CA ILE A 83 -8.83 9.74 2.38
C ILE A 83 -7.57 9.90 3.23
N ALA A 84 -7.66 9.85 4.56
CA ALA A 84 -6.49 10.01 5.43
C ALA A 84 -5.43 8.91 5.20
N ASN A 85 -5.87 7.72 4.80
CA ASN A 85 -5.05 6.53 4.61
C ASN A 85 -4.83 6.15 3.15
N HIS A 86 -5.10 7.05 2.19
CA HIS A 86 -4.84 6.76 0.78
C HIS A 86 -3.35 6.43 0.54
N PRO A 87 -3.03 5.58 -0.44
CA PRO A 87 -1.65 5.24 -0.78
C PRO A 87 -0.79 6.47 -1.06
N ASN A 88 0.50 6.38 -0.76
CA ASN A 88 1.43 7.44 -1.12
C ASN A 88 1.62 7.45 -2.64
N ILE A 89 1.25 8.57 -3.27
CA ILE A 89 1.29 8.77 -4.73
C ILE A 89 2.16 9.96 -5.16
N ILE A 90 3.04 10.43 -4.27
CA ILE A 90 3.84 11.64 -4.51
C ILE A 90 4.72 11.50 -5.76
N GLU A 91 5.34 10.34 -5.94
CA GLU A 91 6.27 10.10 -7.04
C GLU A 91 5.52 9.92 -8.37
N GLU A 92 4.37 9.27 -8.33
CA GLU A 92 3.47 9.06 -9.45
C GLU A 92 2.91 10.39 -9.95
N ILE A 93 2.50 11.28 -9.04
CA ILE A 93 2.06 12.64 -9.37
C ILE A 93 3.23 13.44 -9.99
N TYR A 94 4.42 13.35 -9.41
CA TYR A 94 5.61 14.03 -9.92
C TYR A 94 5.93 13.58 -11.36
N ASN A 95 5.85 12.28 -11.62
CA ASN A 95 6.09 11.69 -12.94
C ASN A 95 4.93 11.89 -13.91
N TYR A 96 3.70 12.12 -13.43
CA TYR A 96 2.56 12.47 -14.27
C TYR A 96 2.64 13.90 -14.81
N ALA A 97 3.29 14.81 -14.08
CA ALA A 97 3.45 16.19 -14.53
C ALA A 97 4.35 16.31 -15.77
N LYS A 98 4.10 17.36 -16.57
CA LYS A 98 4.94 17.72 -17.71
C LYS A 98 6.40 17.89 -17.26
N PRO A 99 7.40 17.45 -18.05
CA PRO A 99 8.81 17.48 -17.65
C PRO A 99 9.29 18.83 -17.13
N GLU A 100 8.84 19.95 -17.71
CA GLU A 100 9.28 21.30 -17.33
C GLU A 100 8.81 21.71 -15.93
N ARG A 101 7.81 21.02 -15.37
CA ARG A 101 7.26 21.28 -14.04
C ARG A 101 7.89 20.42 -12.95
N ARG A 102 8.68 19.41 -13.32
CA ARG A 102 9.35 18.47 -12.42
C ARG A 102 10.55 19.13 -11.73
N THR A 103 10.23 20.05 -10.85
CA THR A 103 11.20 20.82 -10.05
C THR A 103 11.14 20.38 -8.60
N GLU A 104 12.19 20.65 -7.83
CA GLU A 104 12.18 20.42 -6.38
C GLU A 104 11.07 21.22 -5.66
N ALA A 105 10.76 22.43 -6.15
CA ALA A 105 9.65 23.23 -5.64
C ALA A 105 8.31 22.50 -5.83
N PHE A 106 8.13 21.87 -6.99
CA PHE A 106 6.94 21.09 -7.28
C PHE A 106 6.84 19.82 -6.43
N LYS A 107 7.96 19.10 -6.23
CA LYS A 107 7.99 17.93 -5.34
C LYS A 107 7.64 18.30 -3.90
N ARG A 108 8.09 19.47 -3.41
CA ARG A 108 7.67 20.02 -2.10
C ARG A 108 6.18 20.35 -2.08
N TYR A 109 5.67 21.02 -3.12
CA TYR A 109 4.24 21.34 -3.23
C TYR A 109 3.34 20.10 -3.13
N ILE A 110 3.70 19.00 -3.83
CA ILE A 110 2.93 17.75 -3.78
C ILE A 110 2.92 17.16 -2.36
N LYS A 111 4.08 17.16 -1.67
CA LYS A 111 4.20 16.68 -0.29
C LYS A 111 3.36 17.51 0.68
N GLU A 112 3.40 18.82 0.57
CA GLU A 112 2.61 19.73 1.39
C GLU A 112 1.10 19.56 1.13
N PHE A 113 0.72 19.35 -0.14
CA PHE A 113 -0.64 19.03 -0.52
C PHE A 113 -1.13 17.72 0.09
N ASP A 114 -0.37 16.64 -0.04
CA ASP A 114 -0.72 15.32 0.55
C ASP A 114 -0.89 15.43 2.07
N SER A 115 0.06 16.08 2.76
CA SER A 115 -0.01 16.31 4.20
C SER A 115 -1.25 17.11 4.60
N PHE A 116 -1.60 18.15 3.84
CA PHE A 116 -2.82 18.92 4.06
C PHE A 116 -4.08 18.05 3.92
N VAL A 117 -4.20 17.28 2.83
CA VAL A 117 -5.36 16.43 2.58
C VAL A 117 -5.57 15.43 3.73
N ARG A 118 -4.49 14.76 4.17
CA ARG A 118 -4.55 13.83 5.30
C ARG A 118 -4.97 14.52 6.59
N LYS A 119 -4.42 15.69 6.88
CA LYS A 119 -4.74 16.47 8.09
C LYS A 119 -6.21 16.92 8.11
N GLU A 120 -6.73 17.43 6.99
CA GLU A 120 -8.11 17.87 6.92
C GLU A 120 -9.08 16.68 7.03
N ALA A 121 -8.75 15.54 6.43
CA ALA A 121 -9.53 14.31 6.57
C ALA A 121 -9.57 13.81 8.04
N GLU A 122 -8.43 13.80 8.74
CA GLU A 122 -8.39 13.49 10.17
C GLU A 122 -9.21 14.48 11.01
N ALA A 123 -9.18 15.78 10.66
CA ALA A 123 -9.99 16.79 11.33
C ALA A 123 -11.51 16.57 11.13
N ILE A 124 -11.93 16.18 9.92
CA ILE A 124 -13.34 15.80 9.65
C ILE A 124 -13.75 14.66 10.59
N LYS A 125 -12.98 13.58 10.64
CA LYS A 125 -13.24 12.42 11.50
C LYS A 125 -13.37 12.83 12.97
N LYS A 126 -12.39 13.59 13.48
CA LYS A 126 -12.37 14.11 14.85
C LYS A 126 -13.63 14.90 15.17
N TYR A 127 -13.98 15.88 14.33
CA TYR A 127 -15.13 16.73 14.62
C TYR A 127 -16.48 16.01 14.52
N ILE A 128 -16.61 15.01 13.66
CA ILE A 128 -17.81 14.16 13.67
C ILE A 128 -17.91 13.34 14.96
N GLN A 129 -16.80 12.78 15.44
CA GLN A 129 -16.77 12.04 16.71
C GLN A 129 -17.09 12.93 17.91
N GLU A 130 -16.70 14.20 17.87
CA GLU A 130 -17.05 15.22 18.88
C GLU A 130 -18.48 15.77 18.73
N GLY A 131 -19.26 15.30 17.75
CA GLY A 131 -20.61 15.79 17.48
C GLY A 131 -20.67 17.17 16.79
N ASN A 132 -19.53 17.72 16.38
CA ASN A 132 -19.42 19.05 15.76
C ASN A 132 -19.45 19.00 14.23
N ARG A 133 -20.63 18.71 13.66
CA ARG A 133 -20.83 18.60 12.21
C ARG A 133 -20.50 19.89 11.44
N ALA A 134 -20.74 21.05 12.05
CA ALA A 134 -20.45 22.35 11.43
C ALA A 134 -18.94 22.56 11.25
N LYS A 135 -18.11 22.20 12.25
CA LYS A 135 -16.65 22.24 12.07
C LYS A 135 -16.19 21.20 11.05
N ALA A 136 -16.72 19.99 11.10
CA ALA A 136 -16.39 18.95 10.13
C ALA A 136 -16.68 19.39 8.67
N SER A 137 -17.80 20.07 8.42
CA SER A 137 -18.13 20.55 7.06
C SER A 137 -17.20 21.66 6.57
N ILE A 138 -16.70 22.52 7.46
CA ILE A 138 -15.67 23.52 7.12
C ILE A 138 -14.39 22.83 6.64
N HIS A 139 -13.96 21.75 7.31
CA HIS A 139 -12.79 20.97 6.91
C HIS A 139 -13.01 20.24 5.58
N LEU A 140 -14.21 19.73 5.31
CA LEU A 140 -14.57 19.20 3.99
C LEU A 140 -14.45 20.27 2.89
N ALA A 141 -14.95 21.49 3.13
CA ALA A 141 -14.88 22.57 2.15
C ALA A 141 -13.42 22.94 1.83
N LYS A 142 -12.56 23.02 2.86
CA LYS A 142 -11.11 23.25 2.69
C LYS A 142 -10.44 22.15 1.87
N LEU A 143 -10.80 20.90 2.11
CA LEU A 143 -10.28 19.75 1.38
C LEU A 143 -10.65 19.86 -0.12
N ILE A 144 -11.92 20.12 -0.43
CA ILE A 144 -12.41 20.27 -1.81
C ILE A 144 -11.73 21.45 -2.51
N ASP A 145 -11.64 22.60 -1.85
CA ASP A 145 -10.97 23.79 -2.39
C ASP A 145 -9.52 23.50 -2.74
N ARG A 146 -8.79 22.84 -1.84
CA ARG A 146 -7.39 22.48 -2.09
C ARG A 146 -7.26 21.47 -3.22
N CYS A 147 -8.12 20.45 -3.30
CA CYS A 147 -8.17 19.50 -4.41
C CYS A 147 -8.34 20.22 -5.75
N ASN A 148 -9.26 21.21 -5.83
CA ASN A 148 -9.46 22.01 -7.02
C ASN A 148 -8.23 22.86 -7.36
N GLY A 149 -7.57 23.46 -6.36
CA GLY A 149 -6.35 24.23 -6.55
C GLY A 149 -5.19 23.38 -7.11
N CYS A 150 -5.01 22.15 -6.60
CA CYS A 150 -4.04 21.23 -7.16
C CYS A 150 -4.41 20.86 -8.60
N HIS A 151 -5.67 20.50 -8.87
CA HIS A 151 -6.11 20.25 -10.24
C HIS A 151 -5.95 21.46 -11.18
N ALA A 152 -6.04 22.69 -10.68
CA ALA A 152 -5.78 23.88 -11.49
C ALA A 152 -4.33 23.98 -11.90
N VAL A 153 -3.43 23.72 -10.95
CA VAL A 153 -2.01 23.61 -11.26
C VAL A 153 -1.78 22.50 -12.29
N PHE A 154 -2.31 21.29 -12.10
CA PHE A 154 -1.98 20.14 -12.95
C PHE A 154 -2.68 20.10 -14.31
N ARG A 155 -3.97 20.47 -14.37
CA ARG A 155 -4.85 20.32 -15.54
C ARG A 155 -5.09 21.64 -16.29
N GLY A 156 -4.83 22.79 -15.66
CA GLY A 156 -4.86 24.10 -16.32
C GLY A 156 -6.25 24.63 -16.65
N TRP A 157 -7.24 24.40 -15.79
CA TRP A 157 -8.52 25.12 -15.81
C TRP A 157 -8.44 26.48 -15.12
#